data_AF-A7M8Z4-F1
#
_entry.id   AF-A7M8Z4-F1
#
_cell.length_a   1.000
_cell.length_b   1.000
_cell.length_c   1.000
_cell.angle_alpha   90.00
_cell.angle_beta   90.00
_cell.angle_gamma   90.00
#
_symmetry.space_group_name_H-M   'P 1'
#
loop_
_entity.id
_entity.type
_entity.pdbx_description
1 polymer ?
#
loop_
_entity_poly.entity_id
_entity_poly.type
_entity_poly.pdbx_seq_one_letter_code
_entity_poly.pdbx_strand_id
1 'polypeptide(L)' 'MNIDIVSMAWAALMVVFTFSLSLVIWGRSGL' A
#
# COMPACT_ATOMS: atom_id res chain seq x y z
N MET A 1 -16.24 -16.13 7.71
CA MET A 1 -14.90 -15.83 7.15
C MET A 1 -14.28 -14.78 8.07
N ASN A 2 -13.32 -15.19 8.90
CA ASN A 2 -12.62 -14.30 9.82
C ASN A 2 -11.30 -13.93 9.15
N ILE A 3 -11.08 -12.64 8.94
CA ILE A 3 -9.81 -12.16 8.41
C ILE A 3 -8.80 -12.22 9.56
N ASP A 4 -7.81 -13.10 9.43
CA ASP A 4 -6.70 -13.24 10.36
C ASP A 4 -5.75 -12.02 10.30
N ILE A 5 -5.12 -11.72 11.44
CA ILE A 5 -4.20 -10.59 11.59
C ILE A 5 -3.04 -10.66 10.58
N VAL A 6 -2.62 -11.87 10.20
CA VAL A 6 -1.56 -12.10 9.21
C VAL A 6 -2.04 -11.65 7.83
N SER A 7 -3.23 -12.05 7.40
CA SER A 7 -3.83 -11.55 6.16
C SER A 7 -4.01 -10.03 6.16
N MET A 8 -4.40 -9.42 7.30
CA MET A 8 -4.47 -7.95 7.40
C MET A 8 -3.09 -7.30 7.25
N ALA A 9 -2.06 -7.88 7.86
CA ALA A 9 -0.69 -7.37 7.76
C ALA A 9 -0.17 -7.41 6.31
N TRP A 10 -0.42 -8.51 5.59
CA TRP A 10 -0.10 -8.63 4.17
C TRP A 10 -0.87 -7.61 3.32
N ALA A 11 -2.17 -7.46 3.55
CA ALA A 11 -2.98 -6.48 2.84
C ALA A 11 -2.50 -5.04 3.11
N ALA A 12 -2.21 -4.70 4.37
CA ALA A 12 -1.68 -3.40 4.76
C ALA A 12 -0.32 -3.10 4.12
N LEU A 13 0.59 -4.09 4.06
CA LEU A 13 1.89 -3.95 3.41
C LEU A 13 1.75 -3.65 1.91
N MET A 14 0.86 -4.36 1.21
CA MET A 14 0.59 -4.08 -0.21
C MET A 14 -0.02 -2.69 -0.41
N VAL A 15 -0.97 -2.29 0.44
CA VAL A 15 -1.59 -0.96 0.37
C VAL A 15 -0.58 0.16 0.59
N VAL A 16 0.25 0.08 1.64
CA VAL A 16 1.25 1.11 1.94
C VAL A 16 2.29 1.21 0.82
N PHE A 17 2.71 0.07 0.25
CA PHE A 17 3.64 0.06 -0.88
C PHE A 17 3.07 0.77 -2.12
N THR A 18 1.86 0.41 -2.55
CA THR A 18 1.21 1.04 -3.70
C THR A 18 0.90 2.51 -3.46
N PHE A 19 0.47 2.86 -2.24
CA PHE A 19 0.18 4.24 -1.89
C PHE A 19 1.46 5.09 -1.85
N SER A 20 2.56 4.55 -1.33
CA SER A 20 3.88 5.21 -1.35
C SER A 20 4.32 5.54 -2.79
N LEU A 21 4.21 4.58 -3.72
CA LEU A 21 4.52 4.83 -5.13
C LEU A 21 3.61 5.91 -5.74
N SER A 22 2.31 5.87 -5.45
CA SER A 22 1.35 6.87 -5.93
C SER A 22 1.72 8.27 -5.44
N LEU A 23 2.12 8.40 -4.16
CA LEU A 23 2.59 9.65 -3.57
C LEU A 23 3.91 10.13 -4.18
N VAL A 24 4.86 9.24 -4.44
CA VAL A 24 6.14 9.59 -5.08
C VAL A 24 5.91 10.12 -6.50
N ILE A 25 5.08 9.44 -7.30
CA ILE A 25 4.75 9.87 -8.66
C ILE A 25 4.05 11.22 -8.61
N TRP A 26 3.06 11.39 -7.72
CA TRP A 26 2.37 12.66 -7.56
C TRP A 26 3.31 13.80 -7.14
N GLY A 27 4.15 13.57 -6.13
CA GLY A 27 5.11 14.56 -5.63
C GLY A 27 6.21 14.91 -6.65
N ARG A 28 6.54 13.99 -7.56
CA ARG A 28 7.50 14.21 -8.64
C ARG A 28 6.85 14.69 -9.95
N SER A 29 5.60 15.15 -9.90
CA SER A 29 4.82 15.62 -11.07
C SER A 29 4.68 14.59 -12.20
N GLY A 30 4.73 13.31 -11.84
CA GLY A 30 4.94 12.23 -12.79
C GLY A 30 6.41 12.20 -13.21
N LEU A 31 7.19 11.29 -12.61
CA LEU A 31 8.42 10.82 -13.26
C LEU A 31 8.17 10.48 -14.73
#